data_AF-A0A660Y828-F1
#
_entry.id   AF-A0A660Y828-F1
#
_cell.length_a   1.000
_cell.length_b   1.000
_cell.length_c   1.000
_cell.angle_alpha   90.00
_cell.angle_beta   90.00
_cell.angle_gamma   90.00
#
_symmetry.space_group_name_H-M   'P 1'
#
loop_
_entity.id
_entity.type
_entity.pdbx_description
1 polymer ?
#
loop_
_entity_poly.entity_id
_entity_poly.type
_entity_poly.pdbx_seq_one_letter_code
_entity_poly.pdbx_strand_id
1 'polypeptide(L)' 'MNRSQSQFRKNLLRIQKAFFEEKAAAFDLDMAFLYGSWAGGYPRKDSDIDVALHFSPTHATDEAIFDR' A
#
# COMPACT_ATOMS: atom_id res chain seq x y z
N MET A 1 -12.29 -21.50 -0.46
CA MET A 1 -11.86 -20.30 -1.22
C MET A 1 -11.34 -20.75 -2.58
N ASN A 2 -11.84 -20.20 -3.70
CA ASN A 2 -11.40 -20.61 -5.04
C ASN A 2 -9.88 -20.35 -5.21
N ARG A 3 -9.11 -21.34 -5.71
CA ARG A 3 -7.65 -21.20 -5.91
C ARG A 3 -7.27 -19.96 -6.74
N SER A 4 -8.06 -19.67 -7.77
CA SER A 4 -7.90 -18.48 -8.62
C SER A 4 -8.00 -17.17 -7.82
N GLN A 5 -8.99 -17.03 -6.93
CA GLN A 5 -9.13 -15.82 -6.12
C GLN A 5 -8.00 -15.66 -5.09
N SER A 6 -7.54 -16.76 -4.50
CA SER A 6 -6.38 -16.72 -3.59
C SER A 6 -5.11 -16.25 -4.31
N GLN A 7 -4.89 -16.72 -5.54
CA GLN A 7 -3.73 -16.32 -6.32
C GLN A 7 -3.80 -14.86 -6.76
N PHE A 8 -4.98 -14.39 -7.18
CA PHE A 8 -5.21 -12.98 -7.49
C PHE A 8 -4.86 -12.06 -6.32
N ARG A 9 -5.34 -12.39 -5.11
CA ARG A 9 -5.05 -11.63 -3.88
C ARG A 9 -3.56 -11.53 -3.60
N LYS A 10 -2.83 -12.64 -3.70
CA LYS A 10 -1.37 -12.66 -3.49
C LYS A 10 -0.63 -11.82 -4.53
N ASN A 11 -1.05 -11.90 -5.80
CA ASN A 11 -0.45 -11.10 -6.86
C ASN A 11 -0.71 -9.61 -6.66
N LEU A 12 -1.93 -9.24 -6.23
CA LEU A 12 -2.29 -7.85 -5.99
C LEU A 12 -1.48 -7.23 -4.84
N LEU A 13 -1.36 -7.94 -3.71
CA LEU A 13 -0.51 -7.49 -2.59
C LEU A 13 0.96 -7.37 -3.00
N ARG A 14 1.45 -8.28 -3.85
CA ARG A 14 2.82 -8.22 -4.38
C ARG A 14 3.05 -6.97 -5.25
N ILE A 15 2.10 -6.65 -6.14
CA ILE A 15 2.19 -5.46 -7.01
C ILE A 15 2.18 -4.18 -6.16
N GLN A 16 1.28 -4.10 -5.17
CA GLN A 16 1.23 -2.93 -4.28
C GLN A 16 2.52 -2.77 -3.48
N LYS A 17 3.05 -3.86 -2.93
CA LYS A 17 4.32 -3.85 -2.21
C LYS A 17 5.45 -3.30 -3.11
N ALA A 18 5.60 -3.84 -4.31
CA ALA A 18 6.62 -3.38 -5.25
C ALA A 18 6.46 -1.89 -5.62
N PHE A 19 5.22 -1.43 -5.80
CA PHE A 19 4.94 -0.01 -6.06
C PHE A 19 5.41 0.88 -4.90
N PHE A 20 5.03 0.59 -3.66
CA PHE A 20 5.44 1.43 -2.53
C PHE A 20 6.94 1.34 -2.25
N GLU A 21 7.59 0.19 -2.49
CA GLU A 21 9.05 0.06 -2.41
C GLU A 21 9.76 0.92 -3.47
N GLU A 22 9.27 0.93 -4.71
CA GLU A 22 9.81 1.77 -5.79
C GLU A 22 9.62 3.27 -5.49
N LYS A 23 8.46 3.63 -4.92
CA LYS A 23 8.07 5.01 -4.68
C LYS A 23 8.54 5.56 -3.33
N ALA A 24 9.11 4.72 -2.46
CA ALA A 24 9.43 5.10 -1.08
C ALA A 24 10.32 6.34 -1.01
N ALA A 25 11.42 6.35 -1.77
CA ALA A 25 12.36 7.48 -1.78
C ALA A 25 11.79 8.74 -2.46
N ALA A 26 10.90 8.59 -3.44
CA ALA A 26 10.35 9.72 -4.18
C ALA A 26 9.41 10.56 -3.30
N PHE A 27 8.65 9.91 -2.42
CA PHE A 27 7.67 10.55 -1.55
C PHE A 27 8.08 10.61 -0.08
N ASP A 28 9.34 10.30 0.26
CA ASP A 28 9.81 10.20 1.64
C ASP A 28 8.90 9.31 2.50
N LEU A 29 8.45 8.19 1.93
CA LEU A 29 7.59 7.23 2.60
C LEU A 29 8.45 6.27 3.42
N ASP A 30 8.30 6.31 4.74
CA ASP A 30 9.00 5.40 5.64
C ASP A 30 8.35 4.01 5.62
N MET A 31 7.01 3.94 5.63
CA MET A 31 6.28 2.68 5.77
C MET A 31 4.91 2.71 5.07
N ALA A 32 4.48 1.55 4.56
CA ALA A 32 3.12 1.29 4.08
C ALA A 32 2.56 0.03 4.74
N PHE A 33 1.37 0.13 5.34
CA PHE A 33 0.72 -0.95 6.08
C PHE A 33 -0.58 -1.36 5.41
N LEU A 34 -0.77 -2.67 5.22
CA LEU A 34 -2.08 -3.20 4.88
C LEU A 34 -3.01 -3.04 6.10
N TYR A 35 -4.23 -2.56 5.87
CA TYR A 35 -5.23 -2.38 6.90
C TYR A 35 -6.57 -3.03 6.53
N GLY A 36 -7.58 -2.85 7.38
CA GLY A 36 -8.95 -3.25 7.13
C GLY A 36 -9.16 -4.78 7.04
N SER A 37 -10.22 -5.17 6.33
CA SER A 37 -10.66 -6.57 6.25
C SER A 37 -9.60 -7.52 5.67
N TRP A 38 -8.72 -6.99 4.82
CA TRP A 38 -7.60 -7.73 4.23
C TRP A 38 -6.49 -8.00 5.25
N ALA A 39 -6.14 -7.01 6.09
CA ALA A 39 -5.20 -7.21 7.19
C ALA A 39 -5.76 -8.15 8.26
N GLY A 40 -7.06 -8.09 8.54
CA GLY A 40 -7.75 -8.95 9.51
C GLY A 40 -7.94 -10.40 9.05
N GLY A 41 -7.68 -10.73 7.78
CA GLY A 41 -7.81 -12.08 7.24
C GLY A 41 -9.24 -12.50 6.86
N TYR A 42 -10.21 -11.58 6.89
CA TYR A 42 -11.61 -11.82 6.53
C TYR A 42 -12.12 -10.92 5.38
N PRO A 43 -11.40 -10.80 4.24
CA PRO A 43 -11.86 -10.00 3.11
C PRO A 43 -13.01 -10.69 2.36
N ARG A 44 -14.08 -9.93 2.10
CA ARG A 44 -15.18 -10.33 1.21
C ARG A 44 -14.72 -10.26 -0.25
N LYS A 45 -15.60 -10.69 -1.16
CA LYS A 45 -15.31 -10.65 -2.61
C LYS A 45 -15.30 -9.22 -3.16
N ASP A 46 -16.06 -8.34 -2.52
CA ASP A 46 -16.28 -6.93 -2.82
C ASP A 46 -15.52 -6.02 -1.84
N SER A 47 -14.61 -6.57 -1.04
CA SER A 47 -13.84 -5.78 -0.09
C SER A 47 -12.78 -4.94 -0.81
N ASP A 48 -12.80 -3.65 -0.55
CA ASP A 48 -11.72 -2.71 -0.88
C ASP A 48 -10.42 -3.06 -0.15
N ILE A 49 -9.33 -2.45 -0.58
CA ILE A 49 -8.01 -2.59 0.04
C ILE A 49 -7.62 -1.28 0.69
N ASP A 50 -7.48 -1.32 2.01
CA ASP A 50 -7.06 -0.18 2.81
C ASP A 50 -5.53 -0.24 3.02
N VAL A 51 -4.84 0.87 2.76
CA VAL A 51 -3.40 1.01 3.02
C VAL A 51 -3.17 2.29 3.82
N ALA A 52 -2.48 2.16 4.95
CA ALA A 52 -2.02 3.30 5.73
C ALA A 52 -0.57 3.64 5.35
N LEU A 53 -0.29 4.91 5.12
CA LEU A 53 1.03 5.40 4.71
C LEU A 53 1.62 6.25 5.84
N HIS A 54 2.89 6.01 6.18
CA HIS A 54 3.66 6.80 7.12
C HIS A 54 4.80 7.48 6.38
N PHE A 55 4.78 8.81 6.37
CA PHE A 55 5.77 9.65 5.71
C PHE A 55 6.78 10.16 6.72
N SER A 56 8.02 10.32 6.27
CA SER A 56 9.09 10.87 7.07
C SER A 56 8.79 12.32 7.42
N PRO A 57 9.05 12.77 8.65
CA PRO A 57 8.78 14.15 9.07
C PRO A 57 9.71 15.18 8.42
N THR A 58 10.73 14.75 7.67
CA THR A 58 11.87 15.60 7.26
C THR A 58 11.62 16.57 6.10
N HIS A 59 10.44 16.63 5.50
CA HIS A 59 10.11 17.66 4.50
C HIS A 59 8.72 18.24 4.72
N ALA A 60 8.60 19.07 5.78
CA ALA A 60 7.45 19.90 6.04
C ALA A 60 7.48 21.18 5.18
N THR A 61 7.24 21.05 3.88
CA THR A 61 6.62 22.10 3.06
C THR A 61 5.93 21.42 1.89
N ASP A 62 4.62 21.57 1.80
CA ASP A 62 3.74 20.98 0.77
C ASP A 62 4.22 21.29 -0.67
N GLU A 63 4.99 22.36 -0.83
CA GLU A 63 5.52 22.84 -2.11
C GLU A 63 6.65 21.96 -2.69
N ALA A 64 7.43 21.23 -1.87
CA ALA A 64 8.60 20.49 -2.35
C ALA A 64 8.28 19.11 -2.96
N ILE A 65 7.09 18.58 -2.70
CA ILE A 65 6.68 17.22 -3.11
C ILE A 65 6.29 17.18 -4.60
N PHE A 66 5.83 18.30 -5.18
CA PHE A 66 5.39 18.37 -6.57
C PHE A 66 6.47 18.83 -7.57
N ASP A 67 7.64 19.23 -7.07
CA ASP A 67 8.76 19.77 -7.87
C ASP A 67 9.86 18.73 -8.20
N ARG A 68 9.64 17.43 -7.90
CA ARG A 68 10.57 16.33 -8.20
C ARG A 68 10.20 15.54 -9.46
#